data_AF-A0AAV8VWR3-F1
#
_entry.id   AF-A0AAV8VWR3-F1
#
_cell.length_a   1.000
_cell.length_b   1.000
_cell.length_c   1.000
_cell.angle_alpha   90.00
_cell.angle_beta   90.00
_cell.angle_gamma   90.00
#
_symmetry.space_group_name_H-M   'P 1'
#
loop_
_entity.id
_entity.type
_entity.pdbx_description
1 polymer ?
#
loop_
_entity_poly.entity_id
_entity_poly.type
_entity_poly.pdbx_seq_one_letter_code
_entity_poly.pdbx_strand_id
1 'polypeptide(L)'
;MFRRWKIWFQKELRQLLGIHFIFYYNRAMTMYVVFSVVCIIKNSFKCINDQLTTVTHCSVISEDVLDVLKKITELYLDTNKAVECFNDIFGWPVFLCLSQNVVYLLFCFALLSDKKFTSKGGLLAGDIIAVNVLNAILGEWGSVVQIFFFDLAMQEAKKLTKTCYELEDALPAYSKEREELRNLSEIIQSTQTNFKAADFFEINRSTILALLGTTTTYMIVIIQFNFL
;
A
#
# COMPACT_ATOMS: atom_id res chain seq x y z
N MET A 1 0.75 37.13 -37.99
CA MET A 1 1.67 36.11 -37.42
C MET A 1 1.28 35.68 -36.01
N PHE A 2 1.10 36.62 -35.07
CA PHE A 2 0.73 36.37 -33.66
C PHE A 2 -0.53 35.51 -33.43
N ARG A 3 -1.57 35.67 -34.24
CA ARG A 3 -2.84 34.93 -34.10
C ARG A 3 -2.70 33.42 -34.36
N ARG A 4 -1.86 33.03 -35.32
CA ARG A 4 -1.57 31.61 -35.62
C ARG A 4 -0.75 30.96 -34.51
N TRP A 5 0.19 31.69 -33.93
CA TRP A 5 1.01 31.23 -32.81
C TRP A 5 0.17 30.97 -31.55
N LYS A 6 -0.77 31.87 -31.23
CA LYS A 6 -1.68 31.70 -30.10
C LYS A 6 -2.59 30.46 -30.24
N ILE A 7 -3.10 30.20 -31.44
CA ILE A 7 -3.96 29.04 -31.72
C ILE A 7 -3.16 27.73 -31.62
N TRP A 8 -1.94 27.71 -32.17
CA TRP A 8 -1.06 26.55 -32.07
C TRP A 8 -0.69 26.25 -30.61
N PHE A 9 -0.27 27.27 -29.86
CA PHE A 9 0.05 27.14 -28.43
C PHE A 9 -1.14 26.66 -27.58
N GLN A 10 -2.36 27.17 -27.83
CA GLN A 10 -3.57 26.71 -27.14
C GLN A 10 -3.96 25.27 -27.50
N LYS A 11 -3.59 24.78 -28.69
CA LYS A 11 -3.83 23.39 -29.08
C LYS A 11 -2.87 22.46 -28.34
N GLU A 12 -1.59 22.81 -28.30
CA GLU A 12 -0.55 22.05 -27.61
C GLU A 12 -0.81 21.97 -26.11
N LEU A 13 -1.17 23.10 -25.49
CA LEU A 13 -1.50 23.17 -24.06
C LEU A 13 -2.70 22.27 -23.71
N ARG A 14 -3.72 22.22 -24.57
CA ARG A 14 -4.88 21.32 -24.37
C ARG A 14 -4.51 19.85 -24.50
N GLN A 15 -3.60 19.50 -25.40
CA GLN A 15 -3.12 18.12 -25.54
C GLN A 15 -2.33 17.69 -24.31
N LEU A 16 -1.42 18.54 -23.81
CA LEU A 16 -0.68 18.28 -22.59
C LEU A 16 -1.59 18.13 -21.37
N LEU A 17 -2.57 19.03 -21.21
CA LEU A 17 -3.58 18.93 -20.14
C LEU A 17 -4.39 17.63 -20.23
N GLY A 18 -4.76 17.21 -21.43
CA GLY A 18 -5.45 15.93 -21.66
C GLY A 18 -4.61 14.73 -21.22
N ILE A 19 -3.33 14.72 -21.57
CA ILE A 19 -2.38 13.66 -21.17
C ILE A 19 -2.24 13.61 -19.64
N HIS A 20 -2.05 14.76 -19.00
CA HIS A 20 -1.97 14.84 -17.53
C HIS A 20 -3.23 14.31 -16.85
N PHE A 21 -4.41 14.63 -17.38
CA PHE A 21 -5.68 14.14 -16.83
C PHE A 21 -5.81 12.62 -16.96
N ILE A 22 -5.39 12.05 -18.10
CA ILE A 22 -5.38 10.60 -18.33
C ILE A 22 -4.46 9.90 -17.32
N PHE A 23 -3.24 10.40 -17.12
CA PHE A 23 -2.32 9.85 -16.13
C PHE A 23 -2.86 9.95 -14.70
N TYR A 24 -3.45 11.09 -14.35
CA TYR A 24 -4.06 11.29 -13.03
C TYR A 24 -5.20 10.30 -12.80
N TYR A 25 -6.10 10.14 -13.79
CA TYR A 25 -7.22 9.22 -13.71
C TYR A 25 -6.76 7.76 -13.64
N ASN A 26 -5.80 7.36 -14.48
CA ASN A 26 -5.22 6.02 -14.45
C ASN A 26 -4.58 5.72 -13.08
N ARG A 27 -3.84 6.68 -12.51
CA ARG A 27 -3.27 6.56 -11.17
C ARG A 27 -4.36 6.37 -10.12
N ALA A 28 -5.40 7.22 -10.12
CA ALA A 28 -6.50 7.11 -9.17
C ALA A 28 -7.21 5.76 -9.26
N MET A 29 -7.46 5.26 -10.49
CA MET A 29 -8.06 3.95 -10.72
C MET A 29 -7.16 2.81 -10.24
N THR A 30 -5.86 2.88 -10.51
CA THR A 30 -4.88 1.89 -10.03
C THR A 30 -4.86 1.86 -8.51
N MET A 31 -4.82 3.02 -7.86
CA MET A 31 -4.86 3.13 -6.40
C MET A 31 -6.14 2.55 -5.81
N TYR A 32 -7.29 2.79 -6.46
CA TYR A 32 -8.57 2.25 -6.04
C TYR A 32 -8.59 0.71 -6.14
N VAL A 33 -8.15 0.16 -7.28
CA VAL A 33 -8.11 -1.29 -7.49
C VAL A 33 -7.16 -1.96 -6.48
N VAL A 34 -5.96 -1.41 -6.30
CA VAL A 34 -4.99 -1.89 -5.29
C VAL A 34 -5.64 -1.91 -3.91
N PHE A 35 -6.26 -0.80 -3.51
CA PHE A 35 -6.92 -0.69 -2.22
C PHE A 35 -8.05 -1.73 -2.04
N SER A 36 -8.89 -1.93 -3.06
CA SER A 36 -9.96 -2.92 -3.03
C SER A 36 -9.44 -4.34 -2.88
N VAL A 37 -8.39 -4.71 -3.62
CA VAL A 37 -7.79 -6.06 -3.54
C VAL A 37 -7.17 -6.29 -2.16
N VAL A 38 -6.46 -5.30 -1.61
CA VAL A 38 -5.88 -5.39 -0.27
C VAL A 38 -6.96 -5.53 0.80
N CYS A 39 -8.08 -4.80 0.66
CA CYS A 39 -9.23 -4.95 1.56
C CYS A 39 -9.81 -6.36 1.51
N ILE A 40 -9.92 -6.95 0.32
CA ILE A 40 -10.41 -8.32 0.16
C ILE A 40 -9.45 -9.30 0.86
N ILE A 41 -8.15 -9.21 0.60
CA ILE A 41 -7.13 -10.07 1.23
C ILE A 41 -7.15 -9.93 2.76
N LYS A 42 -7.20 -8.69 3.27
CA LYS A 42 -7.33 -8.42 4.71
C LYS A 42 -8.56 -9.11 5.30
N ASN A 43 -9.71 -8.98 4.64
CA ASN A 43 -10.96 -9.58 5.11
C ASN A 43 -10.90 -11.12 5.06
N SER A 44 -10.20 -11.70 4.09
CA SER A 44 -9.94 -13.14 4.06
C SER A 44 -9.12 -13.57 5.28
N PHE A 45 -8.00 -12.91 5.59
CA PHE A 45 -7.22 -13.22 6.80
C PHE A 45 -8.03 -13.05 8.08
N LYS A 46 -8.82 -11.98 8.16
CA LYS A 46 -9.72 -11.76 9.30
C LYS A 46 -10.76 -12.89 9.43
N CYS A 47 -11.37 -13.32 8.33
CA CYS A 47 -12.33 -14.41 8.33
C CYS A 47 -11.71 -15.73 8.81
N ILE A 48 -10.47 -16.01 8.38
CA ILE A 48 -9.71 -17.18 8.84
C ILE A 48 -9.44 -17.08 10.35
N ASN A 49 -9.01 -15.92 10.84
CA ASN A 49 -8.83 -15.67 12.28
C ASN A 49 -10.13 -15.89 13.07
N ASP A 50 -11.26 -15.39 12.56
CA ASP A 50 -12.55 -15.52 13.22
C ASP A 50 -13.00 -17.00 13.28
N GLN A 51 -12.76 -17.78 12.21
CA GLN A 51 -13.01 -19.23 12.19
C GLN A 51 -12.12 -19.98 13.19
N LEU A 52 -10.81 -19.67 13.21
CA LEU A 52 -9.88 -20.29 14.15
C LEU A 52 -10.26 -19.97 15.61
N THR A 53 -10.65 -18.73 15.89
CA THR A 53 -11.10 -18.32 17.23
C THR A 53 -12.40 -19.04 17.62
N THR A 54 -13.31 -19.27 16.67
CA THR A 54 -14.55 -20.03 16.93
C THR A 54 -14.24 -21.47 17.32
N VAL A 55 -13.29 -22.12 16.63
CA VAL A 55 -12.82 -23.48 16.97
C VAL A 55 -12.26 -23.53 18.40
N THR A 56 -11.55 -22.49 18.85
CA THR A 56 -10.98 -22.45 20.21
C THR A 56 -12.05 -22.51 21.32
N HIS A 57 -13.24 -21.99 21.07
CA HIS A 57 -14.33 -21.97 22.05
C HIS A 57 -15.15 -23.26 22.09
N CYS A 58 -15.09 -24.08 21.03
CA CYS A 58 -15.90 -25.29 20.89
C CYS A 58 -15.12 -26.56 21.28
N SER A 59 -14.29 -26.51 22.33
CA SER A 59 -13.31 -27.51 22.79
C SER A 59 -13.82 -28.93 23.16
N VAL A 60 -14.85 -29.43 22.49
CA VAL A 60 -15.23 -30.85 22.47
C VAL A 60 -14.55 -31.49 21.26
N ILE A 61 -13.64 -32.40 21.57
CA ILE A 61 -12.84 -33.24 20.66
C ILE A 61 -13.79 -33.99 19.72
N SER A 62 -13.96 -33.50 18.50
CA SER A 62 -14.72 -34.19 17.44
C SER A 62 -13.94 -34.19 16.12
N GLU A 63 -14.22 -35.20 15.30
CA GLU A 63 -13.66 -35.36 13.95
C GLU A 63 -13.91 -34.12 13.07
N ASP A 64 -14.99 -33.38 13.36
CA ASP A 64 -15.35 -32.11 12.69
C ASP A 64 -14.29 -31.02 12.89
N VAL A 65 -13.59 -30.98 14.03
CA VAL A 65 -12.55 -29.96 14.31
C VAL A 65 -11.35 -30.14 13.38
N LEU A 66 -10.95 -31.37 13.10
CA LEU A 66 -9.84 -31.68 12.21
C LEU A 66 -10.15 -31.25 10.77
N ASP A 67 -11.37 -31.51 10.30
CA ASP A 67 -11.81 -31.08 8.97
C ASP A 67 -11.87 -29.56 8.85
N VAL A 68 -12.27 -28.85 9.91
CA VAL A 68 -12.25 -27.39 9.95
C VAL A 68 -10.81 -26.85 9.92
N LEU A 69 -9.86 -27.45 10.64
CA LEU A 69 -8.46 -27.03 10.63
C LEU A 69 -7.80 -27.22 9.26
N LYS A 70 -8.09 -28.34 8.58
CA LYS A 70 -7.63 -28.57 7.21
C LYS A 70 -8.19 -27.52 6.25
N LYS A 71 -9.49 -27.23 6.36
CA LYS A 71 -10.12 -26.17 5.57
C LYS A 71 -9.52 -24.78 5.84
N ILE A 72 -9.22 -24.46 7.09
CA ILE A 72 -8.53 -23.21 7.48
C ILE A 72 -7.15 -23.14 6.81
N THR A 73 -6.42 -24.27 6.79
CA THR A 73 -5.10 -24.36 6.14
C THR A 73 -5.19 -24.11 4.64
N GLU A 74 -6.16 -24.73 3.96
CA GLU A 74 -6.41 -24.50 2.53
C GLU A 74 -6.76 -23.03 2.25
N LEU A 75 -7.66 -22.44 3.03
CA LEU A 75 -8.04 -21.02 2.90
C LEU A 75 -6.85 -20.08 3.13
N TYR A 76 -5.96 -20.40 4.08
CA TYR A 76 -4.74 -19.64 4.31
C TYR A 76 -3.80 -19.71 3.11
N LEU A 77 -3.54 -20.92 2.59
CA LEU A 77 -2.68 -21.12 1.42
C LEU A 77 -3.21 -20.37 0.19
N ASP A 78 -4.51 -20.42 -0.05
CA ASP A 78 -5.14 -19.69 -1.16
C ASP A 78 -5.08 -18.17 -0.97
N THR A 79 -5.28 -17.68 0.27
CA THR A 79 -5.12 -16.26 0.59
C THR A 79 -3.66 -15.81 0.41
N ASN A 80 -2.70 -16.66 0.78
CA ASN A 80 -1.28 -16.35 0.57
C ASN A 80 -0.91 -16.32 -0.92
N LYS A 81 -1.38 -17.28 -1.72
CA LYS A 81 -1.22 -17.23 -3.19
C LYS A 81 -1.82 -15.95 -3.78
N ALA A 82 -2.94 -15.46 -3.24
CA ALA A 82 -3.52 -14.18 -3.66
C ALA A 82 -2.60 -12.98 -3.33
N VAL A 83 -1.85 -13.02 -2.21
CA VAL A 83 -0.82 -12.02 -1.89
C VAL A 83 0.35 -12.09 -2.87
N GLU A 84 0.80 -13.29 -3.22
CA GLU A 84 1.87 -13.49 -4.22
C GLU A 84 1.45 -12.95 -5.59
N CYS A 85 0.26 -13.33 -6.08
CA CYS A 85 -0.30 -12.79 -7.32
C CYS A 85 -0.48 -11.26 -7.25
N PHE A 86 -0.87 -10.72 -6.09
CA PHE A 86 -0.93 -9.28 -5.90
C PHE A 86 0.45 -8.63 -6.07
N ASN A 87 1.49 -9.20 -5.47
CA ASN A 87 2.85 -8.68 -5.57
C ASN A 87 3.36 -8.72 -7.02
N ASP A 88 3.06 -9.79 -7.76
CA ASP A 88 3.46 -9.93 -9.17
C ASP A 88 2.77 -8.90 -10.08
N ILE A 89 1.47 -8.67 -9.87
CA ILE A 89 0.66 -7.77 -10.71
C ILE A 89 0.86 -6.30 -10.32
N PHE A 90 0.83 -6.00 -9.03
CA PHE A 90 0.77 -4.65 -8.49
C PHE A 90 2.07 -4.19 -7.84
N GLY A 91 3.06 -5.04 -7.65
CA GLY A 91 4.33 -4.67 -7.03
C GLY A 91 5.02 -3.50 -7.76
N TRP A 92 5.10 -3.56 -9.09
CA TRP A 92 5.63 -2.46 -9.92
C TRP A 92 4.75 -1.21 -9.89
N PRO A 93 3.43 -1.28 -10.14
CA PRO A 93 2.54 -0.14 -9.99
C PRO A 93 2.65 0.55 -8.63
N VAL A 94 2.70 -0.21 -7.53
CA VAL A 94 2.82 0.34 -6.19
C VAL A 94 4.19 1.00 -5.99
N PHE A 95 5.27 0.36 -6.40
CA PHE A 95 6.62 0.94 -6.37
C PHE A 95 6.70 2.27 -7.12
N LEU A 96 6.20 2.29 -8.35
CA LEU A 96 6.20 3.48 -9.20
C LEU A 96 5.33 4.59 -8.60
N CYS A 97 4.18 4.24 -8.00
CA CYS A 97 3.32 5.23 -7.38
C CYS A 97 3.96 5.88 -6.16
N LEU A 98 4.56 5.07 -5.27
CA LEU A 98 5.30 5.58 -4.11
C LEU A 98 6.50 6.45 -4.53
N SER A 99 7.24 6.04 -5.56
CA SER A 99 8.36 6.82 -6.10
C SER A 99 7.89 8.14 -6.72
N GLN A 100 6.79 8.11 -7.48
CA GLN A 100 6.20 9.29 -8.10
C GLN A 100 5.74 10.30 -7.05
N ASN A 101 5.18 9.85 -5.94
CA ASN A 101 4.78 10.70 -4.82
C ASN A 101 5.97 11.50 -4.26
N VAL A 102 7.10 10.83 -3.99
CA VAL A 102 8.33 11.50 -3.55
C VAL A 102 8.77 12.57 -4.55
N VAL A 103 8.83 12.23 -5.83
CA VAL A 103 9.21 13.19 -6.89
C VAL A 103 8.24 14.37 -6.96
N TYR A 104 6.94 14.11 -6.84
CA TYR A 104 5.90 15.14 -6.92
C TYR A 104 5.92 16.08 -5.71
N LEU A 105 6.16 15.54 -4.51
CA LEU A 105 6.42 16.32 -3.31
C LEU A 105 7.62 17.24 -3.51
N LEU A 106 8.75 16.70 -3.96
CA LEU A 106 9.96 17.48 -4.22
C LEU A 106 9.72 18.58 -5.27
N PHE A 107 8.96 18.28 -6.32
CA PHE A 107 8.56 19.26 -7.32
C PHE A 107 7.74 20.40 -6.70
N CYS A 108 6.75 20.08 -5.85
CA CYS A 108 5.98 21.10 -5.13
C CYS A 108 6.86 21.96 -4.24
N PHE A 109 7.81 21.36 -3.52
CA PHE A 109 8.76 22.08 -2.69
C PHE A 109 9.70 22.98 -3.51
N ALA A 110 10.19 22.51 -4.65
CA ALA A 110 11.00 23.29 -5.57
C ALA A 110 10.24 24.52 -6.09
N LEU A 111 8.96 24.34 -6.48
CA LEU A 111 8.09 25.44 -6.90
C LEU A 111 7.86 26.47 -5.78
N LEU A 112 7.64 26.02 -4.55
CA LEU A 112 7.47 26.91 -3.39
C LEU A 112 8.74 27.69 -3.06
N SER A 113 9.92 27.10 -3.31
CA SER A 113 11.22 27.69 -2.99
C SER A 113 11.74 28.66 -4.06
N ASP A 114 11.20 28.59 -5.29
CA ASP A 114 11.63 29.47 -6.38
C ASP A 114 11.11 30.90 -6.20
N LYS A 115 12.00 31.79 -5.73
CA LYS A 115 11.73 33.21 -5.51
C LYS A 115 11.18 33.93 -6.73
N LYS A 116 11.50 33.49 -7.96
CA LYS A 116 10.96 34.12 -9.19
C LYS A 116 9.46 33.87 -9.31
N PHE A 117 9.01 32.69 -8.91
CA PHE A 117 7.61 32.29 -8.95
C PHE A 117 6.82 32.96 -7.80
N THR A 118 7.40 33.02 -6.60
CA THR A 118 6.76 33.63 -5.42
C THR A 118 6.72 35.16 -5.45
N SER A 119 7.74 35.82 -6.00
CA SER A 119 7.85 37.30 -5.96
C SER A 119 7.28 38.01 -7.19
N LYS A 120 7.28 37.38 -8.37
CA LYS A 120 6.78 37.98 -9.63
C LYS A 120 5.48 37.37 -10.14
N GLY A 121 4.99 36.33 -9.47
CA GLY A 121 3.76 35.65 -9.81
C GLY A 121 2.54 36.50 -9.44
N GLY A 122 1.82 37.02 -10.44
CA GLY A 122 0.48 37.56 -10.22
C GLY A 122 -0.51 36.48 -9.76
N LEU A 123 -1.81 36.81 -9.68
CA LEU A 123 -2.89 35.91 -9.20
C LEU A 123 -2.79 34.48 -9.77
N LEU A 124 -2.49 34.35 -11.07
CA LEU A 124 -2.37 33.07 -11.78
C LEU A 124 -1.26 32.15 -11.24
N ALA A 125 -0.14 32.69 -10.74
CA ALA A 125 0.93 31.89 -10.18
C ALA A 125 0.55 31.32 -8.80
N GLY A 126 -0.18 32.11 -8.00
CA GLY A 126 -0.74 31.67 -6.73
C GLY A 126 -1.71 30.52 -6.91
N ASP A 127 -2.62 30.62 -7.88
CA ASP A 127 -3.58 29.55 -8.20
C ASP A 127 -2.88 28.25 -8.63
N ILE A 128 -1.84 28.35 -9.47
CA ILE A 128 -1.06 27.19 -9.91
C ILE A 128 -0.37 26.52 -8.71
N ILE A 129 0.25 27.29 -7.80
CA ILE A 129 0.87 26.74 -6.59
C ILE A 129 -0.18 26.05 -5.73
N ALA A 130 -1.32 26.71 -5.47
CA ALA A 130 -2.37 26.19 -4.61
C ALA A 130 -2.93 24.86 -5.14
N VAL A 131 -3.18 24.75 -6.45
CA VAL A 131 -3.66 23.51 -7.07
C VAL A 131 -2.62 22.39 -6.98
N ASN A 132 -1.33 22.68 -7.19
CA ASN A 132 -0.27 21.68 -7.09
C ASN A 132 -0.09 21.17 -5.65
N VAL A 133 -0.10 22.07 -4.67
CA VAL A 133 -0.02 21.73 -3.24
C VAL A 133 -1.24 20.90 -2.81
N LEU A 134 -2.44 21.29 -3.22
CA LEU A 134 -3.66 20.52 -2.93
C LEU A 134 -3.60 19.11 -3.54
N ASN A 135 -3.16 19.00 -4.80
CA ASN A 135 -2.96 17.70 -5.45
C ASN A 135 -1.90 16.85 -4.77
N ALA A 136 -0.83 17.45 -4.25
CA ALA A 136 0.20 16.75 -3.49
C ALA A 136 -0.39 16.19 -2.20
N ILE A 137 -1.07 17.01 -1.40
CA ILE A 137 -1.71 16.58 -0.15
C ILE A 137 -2.68 15.42 -0.39
N LEU A 138 -3.55 15.54 -1.39
CA LEU A 138 -4.52 14.49 -1.72
C LEU A 138 -3.85 13.19 -2.20
N GLY A 139 -2.79 13.29 -3.00
CA GLY A 139 -2.05 12.13 -3.50
C GLY A 139 -1.26 11.40 -2.39
N GLU A 140 -0.58 12.16 -1.53
CA GLU A 140 0.15 11.61 -0.39
C GLU A 140 -0.79 10.93 0.60
N TRP A 141 -1.93 11.57 0.90
CA TRP A 141 -2.91 11.01 1.81
C TRP A 141 -3.41 9.64 1.37
N GLY A 142 -3.73 9.48 0.08
CA GLY A 142 -4.16 8.19 -0.48
C GLY A 142 -3.11 7.09 -0.31
N SER A 143 -1.84 7.44 -0.43
CA SER A 143 -0.73 6.49 -0.37
C SER A 143 -0.40 6.08 1.06
N VAL A 144 -0.47 7.03 2.01
CA VAL A 144 -0.37 6.74 3.44
C VAL A 144 -1.49 5.79 3.89
N VAL A 145 -2.73 6.04 3.46
CA VAL A 145 -3.87 5.16 3.75
C VAL A 145 -3.62 3.76 3.19
N GLN A 146 -3.13 3.62 1.96
CA GLN A 146 -2.80 2.31 1.41
C GLN A 146 -1.72 1.57 2.20
N ILE A 147 -0.62 2.23 2.54
CA ILE A 147 0.44 1.64 3.37
C ILE A 147 -0.13 1.14 4.70
N PHE A 148 -1.04 1.90 5.30
CA PHE A 148 -1.72 1.48 6.51
C PHE A 148 -2.57 0.23 6.30
N PHE A 149 -3.28 0.11 5.17
CA PHE A 149 -4.08 -1.08 4.88
C PHE A 149 -3.25 -2.32 4.56
N PHE A 150 -2.11 -2.17 3.88
CA PHE A 150 -1.12 -3.25 3.73
C PHE A 150 -0.66 -3.74 5.11
N ASP A 151 -0.29 -2.81 6.00
CA ASP A 151 0.15 -3.13 7.36
C ASP A 151 -0.95 -3.84 8.17
N LEU A 152 -2.21 -3.36 8.11
CA LEU A 152 -3.35 -4.01 8.76
C LEU A 152 -3.59 -5.43 8.24
N ALA A 153 -3.49 -5.65 6.93
CA ALA A 153 -3.62 -6.99 6.35
C ALA A 153 -2.52 -7.94 6.86
N MET A 154 -1.29 -7.45 7.00
CA MET A 154 -0.18 -8.22 7.56
C MET A 154 -0.31 -8.45 9.06
N GLN A 155 -0.90 -7.51 9.81
CA GLN A 155 -1.23 -7.71 11.22
C GLN A 155 -2.27 -8.82 11.41
N GLU A 156 -3.29 -8.89 10.55
CA GLU A 156 -4.26 -10.00 10.58
C GLU A 156 -3.59 -11.34 10.26
N ALA A 157 -2.70 -11.39 9.27
CA ALA A 157 -1.92 -12.60 8.98
C ALA A 157 -1.04 -13.02 10.18
N LYS A 158 -0.37 -12.07 10.84
CA LYS A 158 0.48 -12.36 12.02
C LYS A 158 -0.34 -12.79 13.25
N LYS A 159 -1.56 -12.27 13.40
CA LYS A 159 -2.49 -12.68 14.45
C LYS A 159 -2.83 -14.16 14.35
N LEU A 160 -2.95 -14.70 13.13
CA LEU A 160 -3.22 -16.11 12.90
C LEU A 160 -2.14 -17.01 13.53
N THR A 161 -0.86 -16.68 13.31
CA THR A 161 0.26 -17.42 13.91
C THR A 161 0.18 -17.40 15.43
N LYS A 162 -0.10 -16.24 16.01
CA LYS A 162 -0.22 -16.08 17.46
C LYS A 162 -1.38 -16.94 18.02
N THR A 163 -2.54 -16.91 17.37
CA THR A 163 -3.70 -17.69 17.79
C THR A 163 -3.46 -19.19 17.65
N CYS A 164 -2.75 -19.65 16.60
CA CYS A 164 -2.39 -21.05 16.47
C CYS A 164 -1.51 -21.52 17.64
N TYR A 165 -0.54 -20.71 18.05
CA TYR A 165 0.32 -21.04 19.19
C TYR A 165 -0.40 -21.06 20.53
N GLU A 166 -1.25 -20.06 20.80
CA GLU A 166 -2.07 -20.04 22.01
C GLU A 166 -2.98 -21.27 22.10
N LEU A 167 -3.47 -21.75 20.95
CA LEU A 167 -4.29 -22.96 20.89
C LEU A 167 -3.47 -24.25 21.04
N GLU A 168 -2.27 -24.30 20.46
CA GLU A 168 -1.35 -25.44 20.63
C GLU A 168 -1.02 -25.68 22.12
N ASP A 169 -0.76 -24.60 22.86
CA ASP A 169 -0.45 -24.65 24.30
C ASP A 169 -1.65 -25.07 25.17
N ALA A 170 -2.88 -24.79 24.72
CA ALA A 170 -4.11 -25.16 25.41
C ALA A 170 -4.50 -26.65 25.22
N LEU A 171 -3.92 -27.33 24.23
CA LEU A 171 -4.28 -28.70 23.86
C LEU A 171 -3.37 -29.76 24.51
N PRO A 172 -3.90 -30.99 24.77
CA PRO A 172 -3.09 -32.10 25.25
C PRO A 172 -1.94 -32.43 24.31
N ALA A 173 -0.77 -32.77 24.88
CA ALA A 173 0.48 -32.98 24.15
C ALA A 173 0.46 -34.04 23.03
N TYR A 174 -0.50 -34.97 23.06
CA TYR A 174 -0.62 -36.08 22.11
C TYR A 174 -1.95 -36.09 21.35
N SER A 175 -2.63 -34.95 21.27
CA SER A 175 -3.88 -34.80 20.52
C SER A 175 -3.59 -34.62 19.02
N LYS A 176 -4.42 -35.22 18.15
CA LYS A 176 -4.26 -35.08 16.68
C LYS A 176 -4.48 -33.64 16.23
N GLU A 177 -5.32 -32.92 16.95
CA GLU A 177 -5.65 -31.51 16.76
C GLU A 177 -4.41 -30.63 16.97
N ARG A 178 -3.60 -30.97 17.98
CA ARG A 178 -2.33 -30.28 18.24
C ARG A 178 -1.33 -30.50 17.09
N GLU A 179 -1.26 -31.72 16.56
CA GLU A 179 -0.41 -32.03 15.41
C GLU A 179 -0.83 -31.21 14.16
N GLU A 180 -2.13 -31.15 13.86
CA GLU A 180 -2.63 -30.35 12.73
C GLU A 180 -2.41 -28.84 12.92
N LEU A 181 -2.60 -28.31 14.14
CA LEU A 181 -2.32 -26.90 14.45
C LEU A 181 -0.83 -26.57 14.35
N ARG A 182 0.02 -27.50 14.75
CA ARG A 182 1.45 -27.37 14.59
C ARG A 182 1.83 -27.35 13.10
N ASN A 183 1.26 -28.26 12.30
CA ASN A 183 1.44 -28.26 10.85
C ASN A 183 1.01 -26.92 10.23
N LEU A 184 -0.16 -26.40 10.60
CA LEU A 184 -0.64 -25.08 10.16
C LEU A 184 0.34 -23.97 10.56
N SER A 185 0.84 -23.98 11.79
CA SER A 185 1.81 -22.98 12.27
C SER A 185 3.12 -23.03 11.50
N GLU A 186 3.62 -24.23 11.21
CA GLU A 186 4.83 -24.45 10.39
C GLU A 186 4.62 -23.97 8.94
N ILE A 187 3.43 -24.20 8.36
CA ILE A 187 3.05 -23.68 7.04
C ILE A 187 3.03 -22.14 7.04
N ILE A 188 2.38 -21.52 8.03
CA ILE A 188 2.31 -20.05 8.12
C ILE A 188 3.71 -19.43 8.21
N GLN A 189 4.61 -20.05 8.96
CA GLN A 189 5.98 -19.55 9.14
C GLN A 189 6.85 -19.74 7.90
N SER A 190 6.75 -20.88 7.24
CA SER A 190 7.53 -21.17 6.04
C SER A 190 7.11 -20.31 4.85
N THR A 191 5.84 -19.90 4.79
CA THR A 191 5.28 -19.19 3.64
C THR A 191 5.53 -17.67 3.70
N GLN A 192 5.76 -17.10 4.89
CA GLN A 192 6.09 -15.68 5.13
C GLN A 192 5.30 -14.67 4.26
N THR A 193 4.00 -14.53 4.54
CA THR A 193 3.11 -13.59 3.85
C THR A 193 3.60 -12.14 4.02
N ASN A 194 3.99 -11.50 2.92
CA ASN A 194 4.45 -10.11 2.90
C ASN A 194 3.98 -9.40 1.63
N PHE A 195 3.47 -8.18 1.76
CA PHE A 195 3.25 -7.29 0.62
C PHE A 195 4.58 -6.67 0.19
N LYS A 196 4.94 -6.83 -1.08
CA LYS A 196 6.22 -6.35 -1.64
C LYS A 196 6.00 -5.41 -2.81
N ALA A 197 6.83 -4.37 -2.87
CA ALA A 197 6.87 -3.45 -3.99
C ALA A 197 7.97 -3.89 -4.98
N ALA A 198 7.59 -4.64 -6.02
CA ALA A 198 8.48 -5.16 -7.07
C ALA A 198 9.74 -5.87 -6.52
N ASP A 199 9.56 -6.63 -5.42
CA ASP A 199 10.62 -7.31 -4.67
C ASP A 199 11.77 -6.42 -4.15
N PHE A 200 11.69 -5.09 -4.28
CA PHE A 200 12.71 -4.19 -3.73
C PHE A 200 12.59 -4.05 -2.21
N PHE A 201 11.36 -3.91 -1.70
CA PHE A 201 11.11 -3.77 -0.28
C PHE A 201 9.72 -4.25 0.14
N GLU A 202 9.60 -4.64 1.40
CA GLU A 202 8.33 -4.94 2.06
C GLU A 202 7.58 -3.65 2.41
N ILE A 203 6.29 -3.60 2.11
CA ILE A 203 5.44 -2.46 2.42
C ILE A 203 4.87 -2.64 3.82
N ASN A 204 5.29 -1.76 4.73
CA ASN A 204 4.77 -1.72 6.10
C ASN A 204 4.76 -0.27 6.62
N ARG A 205 4.28 -0.05 7.84
CA ARG A 205 4.22 1.29 8.43
C ARG A 205 5.56 2.03 8.46
N SER A 206 6.70 1.32 8.49
CA SER A 206 8.03 1.95 8.47
C SER A 206 8.37 2.56 7.11
N THR A 207 7.76 2.06 6.02
CA THR A 207 7.87 2.63 4.68
C THR A 207 7.46 4.11 4.66
N ILE A 208 6.44 4.51 5.45
CA ILE A 208 6.03 5.92 5.56
C ILE A 208 7.18 6.77 6.09
N LEU A 209 7.83 6.32 7.16
CA LEU A 209 8.95 7.04 7.78
C LEU A 209 10.16 7.09 6.84
N ALA A 210 10.43 6.01 6.11
CA ALA A 210 11.50 5.96 5.12
C ALA A 210 11.26 6.95 3.96
N LEU A 211 10.02 7.04 3.46
CA LEU A 211 9.63 8.00 2.42
C LEU A 211 9.74 9.44 2.93
N LEU A 212 9.26 9.73 4.14
CA LEU A 212 9.40 11.05 4.76
C LEU A 212 10.86 11.45 4.96
N GLY A 213 11.70 10.53 5.45
CA GLY A 213 13.13 10.74 5.62
C GLY A 213 13.82 11.05 4.29
N THR A 214 13.58 10.22 3.27
CA THR A 214 14.13 10.41 1.92
C THR A 214 13.71 11.75 1.33
N THR A 215 12.41 12.08 1.40
CA THR A 215 11.88 13.33 0.87
C THR A 215 12.50 14.53 1.61
N THR A 216 12.60 14.48 2.94
CA THR A 216 13.21 15.55 3.75
C THR A 216 14.67 15.78 3.38
N THR A 217 15.46 14.73 3.20
CA THR A 217 16.86 14.83 2.76
C THR A 217 16.98 15.58 1.43
N TYR A 218 16.16 15.21 0.44
CA TYR A 218 16.18 15.90 -0.86
C TYR A 218 15.62 17.32 -0.80
N MET A 219 14.63 17.60 0.05
CA MET A 219 14.15 18.97 0.29
C MET A 219 15.26 19.87 0.81
N ILE A 220 16.07 19.40 1.76
CA ILE A 220 17.21 20.15 2.31
C ILE A 220 18.19 20.51 1.17
N VAL A 221 18.49 19.54 0.30
CA VAL A 221 19.36 19.75 -0.86
C VAL A 221 18.78 20.82 -1.80
N ILE A 222 17.50 20.72 -2.17
CA ILE A 222 16.83 21.70 -3.04
C ILE A 222 16.88 23.11 -2.44
N ILE A 223 16.61 23.24 -1.14
CA ILE A 223 16.69 24.52 -0.44
C ILE A 223 18.11 25.07 -0.54
N GLN A 224 19.14 24.29 -0.19
CA GLN A 224 20.53 24.75 -0.24
C GLN A 224 20.93 25.27 -1.63
N PHE A 225 20.58 24.54 -2.70
CA PHE A 225 20.89 24.97 -4.07
C PHE A 225 20.06 26.16 -4.58
N ASN A 226 18.85 26.38 -4.05
CA ASN A 226 18.03 27.54 -4.41
C ASN A 226 18.39 28.82 -3.63
N PHE A 227 19.06 28.68 -2.48
CA PHE A 227 19.51 29.81 -1.67
C PHE A 227 20.97 30.24 -1.95
N LEU A 228 21.78 29.35 -2.53
CA LEU A 228 23.09 29.66 -3.13
C LEU A 228 22.94 30.37 -4.49
#